data_AF-A0A972GM34-F1
#
_entry.id   AF-A0A972GM34-F1
#
_cell.length_a   1.000
_cell.length_b   1.000
_cell.length_c   1.000
_cell.angle_alpha   90.00
_cell.angle_beta   90.00
_cell.angle_gamma   90.00
#
_symmetry.space_group_name_H-M   'P 1'
#
loop_
_entity.id
_entity.type
_entity.pdbx_description
1 polymer ?
#
loop_
_entity_poly.entity_id
_entity_poly.type
_entity_poly.pdbx_seq_one_letter_code
_entity_poly.pdbx_strand_id
1 'polypeptide(L)'
;MSHDDGNNNAHPYYPFLKWGFLHTPFMMFIRSYNKLSDEDIMKALGLQDYQKMLPPVPASGWHVVFARDTEWTHIADDYRYTLWHSPKTAEVIEKYSKRYDVFRCSIGDIDESFEFAYYQNGNLSRKLVFEHDVFKNTQTITIDKGNKLPNEPTNLSDLKASAARMFPAITHALGIIRVNDPLQNRFFGKKAV
;
A
#
# COMPACT_ATOMS: atom_id res chain seq x y z
N MET A 1 -2.29 -25.27 -23.26
CA MET A 1 -3.11 -26.17 -22.42
C MET A 1 -3.61 -25.33 -21.26
N SER A 2 -4.91 -25.08 -21.27
CA SER A 2 -5.65 -24.31 -20.28
C SER A 2 -5.74 -25.09 -18.98
N HIS A 3 -5.26 -24.51 -17.89
CA HIS A 3 -5.66 -24.90 -16.55
C HIS A 3 -6.07 -23.64 -15.78
N ASP A 4 -7.38 -23.39 -15.83
CA ASP A 4 -8.18 -23.06 -14.66
C ASP A 4 -7.66 -21.90 -13.77
N ASP A 5 -7.84 -20.66 -14.25
CA ASP A 5 -7.85 -19.47 -13.39
C ASP A 5 -9.30 -19.03 -13.14
N GLY A 6 -10.14 -19.97 -12.67
CA GLY A 6 -11.44 -19.66 -12.07
C GLY A 6 -11.28 -18.91 -10.75
N ASN A 7 -10.66 -17.73 -10.78
CA ASN A 7 -10.57 -16.84 -9.62
C ASN A 7 -11.77 -15.89 -9.65
N ASN A 8 -12.95 -16.43 -9.42
CA ASN A 8 -14.20 -15.69 -9.17
C ASN A 8 -14.18 -14.90 -7.83
N ASN A 9 -13.00 -14.64 -7.26
CA ASN A 9 -12.82 -13.91 -6.00
C ASN A 9 -12.40 -12.44 -6.19
N ALA A 10 -12.46 -11.92 -7.42
CA ALA A 10 -12.50 -10.47 -7.59
C ALA A 10 -13.83 -9.98 -7.01
N HIS A 11 -13.84 -9.69 -5.71
CA HIS A 11 -14.95 -9.01 -5.08
C HIS A 11 -15.21 -7.75 -5.90
N PRO A 12 -16.44 -7.50 -6.38
CA PRO A 12 -16.74 -6.48 -7.39
C PRO A 12 -16.40 -5.04 -6.98
N TYR A 13 -15.94 -4.84 -5.74
CA TYR A 13 -15.79 -3.53 -5.11
C TYR A 13 -14.33 -3.16 -4.82
N TYR A 14 -13.40 -4.13 -4.80
CA TYR A 14 -11.96 -3.93 -4.94
C TYR A 14 -11.42 -5.25 -5.50
N PRO A 15 -10.71 -5.26 -6.65
CA PRO A 15 -9.94 -6.43 -6.99
C PRO A 15 -8.94 -6.60 -5.85
N PHE A 16 -9.11 -7.62 -5.04
CA PHE A 16 -7.97 -8.13 -4.32
C PHE A 16 -7.03 -8.67 -5.40
N LEU A 17 -5.74 -8.37 -5.31
CA LEU A 17 -4.75 -9.04 -6.16
C LEU A 17 -4.92 -10.56 -6.00
N LYS A 18 -4.39 -11.37 -6.94
CA LYS A 18 -4.38 -12.85 -6.78
C LYS A 18 -3.78 -13.30 -5.44
N TRP A 19 -3.00 -12.44 -4.80
CA TRP A 19 -2.37 -12.65 -3.49
C TRP A 19 -3.06 -11.92 -2.35
N GLY A 20 -4.30 -11.45 -2.60
CA GLY A 20 -5.23 -10.68 -1.79
C GLY A 20 -4.69 -9.64 -0.84
N PHE A 21 -3.74 -8.88 -1.36
CA PHE A 21 -3.64 -7.47 -1.03
C PHE A 21 -4.73 -6.70 -1.76
N LEU A 22 -5.13 -5.56 -1.21
CA LEU A 22 -5.97 -4.62 -1.95
C LEU A 22 -5.22 -4.19 -3.21
N HIS A 23 -5.81 -4.35 -4.39
CA HIS A 23 -5.25 -3.80 -5.61
C HIS A 23 -5.45 -2.29 -5.55
N THR A 24 -4.44 -1.58 -5.08
CA THR A 24 -4.41 -0.12 -4.94
C THR A 24 -3.05 0.38 -5.40
N PRO A 25 -2.96 1.58 -5.97
CA PRO A 25 -1.68 2.16 -6.35
C PRO A 25 -0.76 2.48 -5.18
N PHE A 26 -1.29 2.65 -3.96
CA PHE A 26 -0.52 3.02 -2.78
C PHE A 26 -1.02 2.31 -1.52
N MET A 27 -0.10 1.72 -0.78
CA MET A 27 -0.35 1.14 0.54
C MET A 27 0.61 1.71 1.58
N MET A 28 0.08 1.93 2.77
CA MET A 28 0.83 2.28 3.97
C MET A 28 0.45 1.34 5.11
N PHE A 29 1.46 0.88 5.83
CA PHE A 29 1.35 -0.01 6.98
C PHE A 29 2.02 0.66 8.16
N ILE A 30 1.31 0.72 9.28
CA ILE A 30 1.81 1.29 10.54
C ILE A 30 1.72 0.21 11.60
N ARG A 31 2.82 -0.11 12.29
CA ARG A 31 2.85 -1.13 13.35
C ARG A 31 2.22 -0.63 14.66
N SER A 32 0.91 -0.37 14.59
CA SER A 32 0.15 0.35 15.62
C SER A 32 -1.12 -0.36 16.05
N TYR A 33 -1.20 -1.69 15.92
CA TYR A 33 -2.40 -2.45 16.31
C TYR A 33 -2.83 -2.12 17.75
N ASN A 34 -4.10 -1.74 17.92
CA ASN A 34 -4.71 -1.27 19.18
C ASN A 34 -3.98 -0.08 19.86
N LYS A 35 -3.12 0.65 19.15
CA LYS A 35 -2.43 1.86 19.66
C LYS A 35 -2.94 3.14 19.02
N LEU A 36 -3.39 3.09 17.77
CA LEU A 36 -3.99 4.22 17.06
C LEU A 36 -5.41 3.83 16.62
N SER A 37 -6.37 4.74 16.82
CA SER A 37 -7.70 4.61 16.23
C SER A 37 -7.66 4.93 14.74
N ASP A 38 -8.66 4.48 13.98
CA ASP A 38 -8.74 4.85 12.57
C ASP A 38 -9.01 6.37 12.46
N GLU A 39 -9.81 6.92 13.38
CA GLU A 39 -10.13 8.34 13.49
C GLU A 39 -8.90 9.21 13.71
N ASP A 40 -7.96 8.78 14.57
CA ASP A 40 -6.70 9.50 14.79
C ASP A 40 -5.83 9.55 13.52
N ILE A 41 -5.77 8.44 12.79
CA ILE A 41 -5.01 8.33 11.54
C ILE A 41 -5.68 9.19 10.46
N MET A 42 -7.01 9.09 10.32
CA MET A 42 -7.81 9.90 9.38
C MET A 42 -7.62 11.39 9.63
N LYS A 43 -7.67 11.82 10.89
CA LYS A 43 -7.39 13.20 11.27
C LYS A 43 -5.98 13.64 10.91
N ALA A 44 -4.99 12.77 11.12
CA ALA A 44 -3.61 13.08 10.78
C ALA A 44 -3.40 13.17 9.26
N LEU A 45 -4.11 12.35 8.48
CA LEU A 45 -4.11 12.36 7.02
C LEU A 45 -4.91 13.52 6.41
N GLY A 46 -5.63 14.30 7.22
CA GLY A 46 -6.47 15.41 6.73
C GLY A 46 -7.79 14.95 6.11
N LEU A 47 -8.30 13.78 6.52
CA LEU A 47 -9.50 13.13 5.95
C LEU A 47 -10.71 13.25 6.91
N GLN A 48 -10.82 14.33 7.67
CA GLN A 48 -11.88 14.50 8.67
C GLN A 48 -13.30 14.59 8.10
N ASP A 49 -13.42 14.92 6.81
CA ASP A 49 -14.68 14.99 6.08
C ASP A 49 -15.10 13.65 5.46
N TYR A 50 -14.26 12.62 5.58
CA TYR A 50 -14.58 11.26 5.12
C TYR A 50 -15.48 10.59 6.14
N GLN A 51 -16.49 9.88 5.64
CA GLN A 51 -17.45 9.16 6.45
C GLN A 51 -17.28 7.66 6.24
N LYS A 52 -17.49 6.89 7.30
CA LYS A 52 -17.52 5.43 7.19
C LYS A 52 -18.60 5.02 6.19
N MET A 53 -18.24 4.17 5.25
CA MET A 53 -19.13 3.65 4.21
C MET A 53 -19.35 2.16 4.41
N LEU A 54 -20.54 1.70 4.07
CA LEU A 54 -20.77 0.28 3.86
C LEU A 54 -20.44 -0.04 2.40
N PRO A 55 -19.79 -1.18 2.12
CA PRO A 55 -19.66 -1.65 0.74
C PRO A 55 -21.06 -1.86 0.13
N PRO A 56 -21.20 -1.64 -1.20
CA PRO A 56 -20.15 -1.29 -2.13
C PRO A 56 -19.73 0.19 -2.08
N VAL A 57 -18.43 0.45 -2.18
CA VAL A 57 -17.92 1.82 -2.35
C VAL A 57 -18.00 2.17 -3.85
N PRO A 58 -18.44 3.39 -4.21
CA PRO A 58 -18.44 3.81 -5.61
C PRO A 58 -17.03 3.73 -6.20
N ALA A 59 -16.87 3.06 -7.35
CA ALA A 59 -15.58 2.95 -8.03
C ALA A 59 -14.96 4.31 -8.37
N SER A 60 -15.79 5.34 -8.54
CA SER A 60 -15.37 6.71 -8.84
C SER A 60 -15.34 7.62 -7.61
N GLY A 61 -15.57 7.12 -6.40
CA GLY A 61 -15.56 7.94 -5.17
C GLY A 61 -14.16 8.10 -4.58
N TRP A 62 -13.89 9.24 -3.95
CA TRP A 62 -12.71 9.38 -3.10
C TRP A 62 -12.90 8.56 -1.83
N HIS A 63 -11.97 7.65 -1.56
CA HIS A 63 -12.06 6.79 -0.41
C HIS A 63 -10.69 6.26 0.03
N VAL A 64 -10.66 5.71 1.24
CA VAL A 64 -9.52 5.02 1.82
C VAL A 64 -10.02 3.80 2.55
N VAL A 65 -9.21 2.73 2.54
CA VAL A 65 -9.58 1.46 3.16
C VAL A 65 -8.62 1.15 4.29
N PHE A 66 -9.20 0.89 5.46
CA PHE A 66 -8.46 0.47 6.64
C PHE A 66 -8.69 -1.02 6.89
N ALA A 67 -7.62 -1.74 7.18
CA ALA A 67 -7.67 -3.09 7.72
C ALA A 67 -6.66 -3.20 8.87
N ARG A 68 -6.72 -4.29 9.64
CA ARG A 68 -5.76 -4.56 10.71
C ARG A 68 -5.44 -6.04 10.73
N ASP A 69 -4.18 -6.35 10.94
CA ASP A 69 -3.77 -7.67 11.41
C ASP A 69 -3.47 -7.63 12.92
N THR A 70 -2.66 -8.55 13.43
CA THR A 70 -2.31 -8.64 14.85
C THR A 70 -1.32 -7.56 15.32
N GLU A 71 -0.60 -6.90 14.41
CA GLU A 71 0.43 -5.91 14.73
C GLU A 71 0.33 -4.62 13.90
N TRP A 72 -0.13 -4.72 12.66
CA TRP A 72 -0.14 -3.65 11.68
C TRP A 72 -1.55 -3.14 11.39
N THR A 73 -1.66 -1.82 11.26
CA THR A 73 -2.78 -1.16 10.61
C THR A 73 -2.43 -0.96 9.14
N HIS A 74 -3.29 -1.45 8.26
CA HIS A 74 -3.14 -1.38 6.82
C HIS A 74 -4.02 -0.26 6.30
N ILE A 75 -3.47 0.58 5.44
CA ILE A 75 -4.14 1.74 4.87
C ILE A 75 -3.90 1.70 3.37
N ALA A 76 -4.97 1.53 2.61
CA ALA A 76 -4.93 1.46 1.16
C ALA A 76 -5.61 2.69 0.55
N ASP A 77 -4.97 3.20 -0.49
CA ASP A 77 -5.44 4.35 -1.26
C ASP A 77 -6.55 3.96 -2.25
N ASP A 78 -7.23 4.98 -2.77
CA ASP A 78 -8.07 4.84 -3.95
C ASP A 78 -7.27 4.95 -5.26
N TYR A 79 -7.91 4.61 -6.38
CA TYR A 79 -7.35 4.82 -7.72
C TYR A 79 -7.34 6.29 -8.16
N ARG A 80 -7.80 7.21 -7.30
CA ARG A 80 -7.64 8.66 -7.50
C ARG A 80 -6.37 9.17 -6.82
N TYR A 81 -5.59 8.29 -6.20
CA TYR A 81 -4.31 8.62 -5.58
C TYR A 81 -4.46 9.64 -4.45
N THR A 82 -5.56 9.56 -3.70
CA THR A 82 -5.90 10.47 -2.60
C THR A 82 -4.74 10.58 -1.60
N LEU A 83 -4.18 9.45 -1.17
CA LEU A 83 -3.07 9.40 -0.23
C LEU A 83 -1.74 9.69 -0.92
N TRP A 84 -1.49 9.12 -2.10
CA TRP A 84 -0.20 9.27 -2.78
C TRP A 84 0.13 10.73 -3.12
N HIS A 85 -0.86 11.51 -3.58
CA HIS A 85 -0.67 12.93 -3.89
C HIS A 85 -0.81 13.86 -2.67
N SER A 86 -1.25 13.35 -1.52
CA SER A 86 -1.46 14.19 -0.34
C SER A 86 -0.13 14.51 0.35
N PRO A 87 0.21 15.79 0.57
CA PRO A 87 1.37 16.17 1.38
C PRO A 87 1.22 15.69 2.84
N LYS A 88 -0.02 15.49 3.31
CA LYS A 88 -0.28 14.95 4.65
C LYS A 88 0.21 13.52 4.82
N THR A 89 0.28 12.74 3.76
CA THR A 89 0.83 11.37 3.83
C THR A 89 2.29 11.38 4.24
N ALA A 90 3.11 12.28 3.68
CA ALA A 90 4.51 12.43 4.07
C ALA A 90 4.65 12.90 5.53
N GLU A 91 3.86 13.90 5.94
CA GLU A 91 3.82 14.38 7.34
C GLU A 91 3.44 13.26 8.31
N VAL A 92 2.47 12.43 7.95
CA VAL A 92 1.99 11.30 8.74
C VAL A 92 3.05 10.22 8.89
N ILE A 93 3.75 9.88 7.80
CA ILE A 93 4.87 8.94 7.83
C ILE A 93 5.97 9.47 8.75
N GLU A 94 6.36 10.74 8.62
CA GLU A 94 7.38 11.35 9.47
C GLU A 94 6.96 11.35 10.94
N LYS A 95 5.70 11.72 11.22
CA LYS A 95 5.15 11.76 12.58
C LYS A 95 5.12 10.38 13.22
N TYR A 96 4.55 9.39 12.54
CA TYR A 96 4.33 8.07 13.12
C TYR A 96 5.59 7.20 13.12
N SER A 97 6.50 7.38 12.16
CA SER A 97 7.78 6.65 12.16
C SER A 97 8.59 6.88 13.44
N LYS A 98 8.44 8.04 14.10
CA LYS A 98 9.09 8.36 15.39
C LYS A 98 8.68 7.44 16.54
N ARG A 99 7.56 6.72 16.42
CA ARG A 99 7.01 5.86 17.49
C ARG A 99 6.68 4.44 17.03
N TYR A 100 6.47 4.24 15.74
CA TYR A 100 6.04 3.00 15.14
C TYR A 100 6.89 2.70 13.92
N ASP A 101 7.01 1.43 13.56
CA ASP A 101 7.53 1.07 12.26
C ASP A 101 6.49 1.44 11.19
N VAL A 102 6.95 2.00 10.07
CA VAL A 102 6.11 2.40 8.95
C VAL A 102 6.69 1.82 7.66
N PHE A 103 5.89 1.01 6.97
CA PHE A 103 6.20 0.54 5.62
C PHE A 103 5.22 1.14 4.65
N ARG A 104 5.69 1.58 3.48
CA ARG A 104 4.80 2.06 2.42
C ARG A 104 5.32 1.66 1.06
N CYS A 105 4.41 1.30 0.17
CA CYS A 105 4.72 0.92 -1.20
C CYS A 105 3.72 1.51 -2.18
N SER A 106 4.18 1.72 -3.40
CA SER A 106 3.37 2.13 -4.54
C SER A 106 3.78 1.38 -5.79
N ILE A 107 2.80 1.14 -6.66
CA ILE A 107 2.97 0.48 -7.96
C ILE A 107 2.42 1.44 -9.02
N GLY A 108 3.13 1.57 -10.13
CA GLY A 108 2.69 2.32 -11.29
C GLY A 108 1.45 1.72 -11.94
N ASP A 109 0.63 2.59 -12.52
CA ASP A 109 -0.63 2.20 -13.16
C ASP A 109 -0.40 1.58 -14.54
N ILE A 110 0.34 2.31 -15.37
CA ILE A 110 0.54 2.03 -16.80
C ILE A 110 1.92 1.43 -17.10
N ASP A 111 2.82 1.47 -16.13
CA ASP A 111 4.20 1.04 -16.26
C ASP A 111 4.57 0.04 -15.16
N GLU A 112 5.80 -0.46 -15.22
CA GLU A 112 6.33 -1.37 -14.20
C GLU A 112 7.03 -0.61 -13.06
N SER A 113 6.81 0.71 -12.95
CA SER A 113 7.42 1.52 -11.91
C SER A 113 6.91 1.08 -10.54
N PHE A 114 7.77 1.15 -9.55
CA PHE A 114 7.35 0.92 -8.18
C PHE A 114 8.29 1.64 -7.23
N GLU A 115 7.78 1.86 -6.03
CA GLU A 115 8.51 2.55 -5.00
C GLU A 115 8.14 1.95 -3.64
N PHE A 116 9.12 1.82 -2.76
CA PHE A 116 8.82 1.54 -1.35
C PHE A 116 9.81 2.20 -0.41
N ALA A 117 9.35 2.38 0.82
CA ALA A 117 10.17 2.86 1.92
C ALA A 117 9.77 2.18 3.22
N TYR A 118 10.77 1.92 4.05
CA TYR A 118 10.63 1.40 5.40
C TYR A 118 11.29 2.34 6.38
N TYR A 119 10.56 2.69 7.42
CA TYR A 119 11.00 3.56 8.50
C TYR A 119 10.91 2.81 9.82
N GLN A 120 11.96 2.94 10.63
CA GLN A 120 12.05 2.34 11.95
C GLN A 120 12.74 3.31 12.90
N ASN A 121 12.20 3.46 14.11
CA ASN A 121 12.72 4.37 15.13
C ASN A 121 12.92 5.82 14.63
N GLY A 122 12.00 6.31 13.80
CA GLY A 122 12.02 7.66 13.21
C GLY A 122 12.97 7.85 12.03
N ASN A 123 13.69 6.81 11.62
CA ASN A 123 14.70 6.89 10.58
C ASN A 123 14.28 6.13 9.32
N LEU A 124 14.72 6.60 8.16
CA LEU A 124 14.59 5.87 6.90
C LEU A 124 15.60 4.71 6.87
N SER A 125 15.10 3.49 7.03
CA SER A 125 15.93 2.27 7.06
C SER A 125 16.15 1.67 5.68
N ARG A 126 15.17 1.78 4.78
CA ARG A 126 15.24 1.31 3.38
C ARG A 126 14.39 2.20 2.48
N LYS A 127 14.90 2.55 1.30
CA LYS A 127 14.12 3.12 0.19
C LYS A 127 14.62 2.57 -1.14
N LEU A 128 13.69 2.13 -1.99
CA LEU A 128 13.94 1.76 -3.37
C LEU A 128 12.93 2.46 -4.27
N VAL A 129 13.39 3.11 -5.33
CA VAL A 129 12.56 3.68 -6.39
C VAL A 129 13.06 3.16 -7.73
N PHE A 130 12.15 2.50 -8.44
CA PHE A 130 12.36 1.95 -9.77
C PHE A 130 11.38 2.61 -10.73
N GLU A 131 11.92 3.16 -11.82
CA GLU A 131 11.17 3.86 -12.85
C GLU A 131 11.27 3.10 -14.18
N HIS A 132 10.14 2.93 -14.85
CA HIS A 132 10.03 2.38 -16.19
C HIS A 132 9.39 3.43 -17.12
N ASP A 133 10.23 4.14 -17.89
CA ASP A 133 9.75 5.00 -18.97
C ASP A 133 9.35 4.12 -20.16
N VAL A 134 8.06 3.82 -20.25
CA VAL A 134 7.47 2.96 -21.31
C VAL A 134 7.66 3.53 -22.71
N PHE A 135 7.77 4.85 -22.86
CA PHE A 135 7.92 5.50 -24.17
C PHE A 135 9.34 5.40 -24.70
N LYS A 136 10.33 5.46 -23.80
CA LYS A 136 11.75 5.26 -24.13
C LYS A 136 12.22 3.83 -23.96
N ASN A 137 11.37 2.97 -23.40
CA ASN A 137 11.71 1.60 -23.00
C ASN A 137 12.96 1.56 -22.11
N THR A 138 13.07 2.53 -21.19
CA THR A 138 14.20 2.63 -20.25
C THR A 138 13.74 2.31 -18.84
N GLN A 139 14.56 1.53 -18.14
CA GLN A 139 14.29 1.06 -16.78
C GLN A 139 15.45 1.44 -15.88
N THR A 140 15.17 2.18 -14.80
CA THR A 140 16.21 2.80 -13.97
C THR A 140 15.87 2.66 -12.50
N ILE A 141 16.85 2.29 -11.67
CA ILE A 141 16.77 2.51 -10.22
C ILE A 141 17.21 3.96 -9.97
N THR A 142 16.27 4.82 -9.57
CA THR A 142 16.56 6.24 -9.29
C THR A 142 16.94 6.47 -7.83
N ILE A 143 16.52 5.59 -6.92
CA ILE A 143 16.94 5.62 -5.51
C ILE A 143 17.17 4.19 -5.01
N ASP A 144 18.35 3.93 -4.43
CA ASP A 144 18.68 2.71 -3.69
C ASP A 144 19.39 3.10 -2.39
N LYS A 145 18.66 3.13 -1.27
CA LYS A 145 19.19 3.62 0.02
C LYS A 145 18.86 2.68 1.17
N GLY A 146 19.83 2.47 2.06
CA GLY A 146 19.67 1.65 3.27
C GLY A 146 19.82 0.15 3.00
N ASN A 147 19.70 -0.65 4.06
CA ASN A 147 19.91 -2.10 3.99
C ASN A 147 18.70 -2.79 3.39
N LYS A 148 18.93 -3.70 2.43
CA LYS A 148 17.88 -4.51 1.82
C LYS A 148 17.01 -5.19 2.87
N LEU A 149 15.71 -5.20 2.64
CA LEU A 149 14.79 -5.96 3.47
C LEU A 149 14.92 -7.46 3.19
N PRO A 150 14.55 -8.35 4.13
CA PRO A 150 14.55 -9.77 3.83
C PRO A 150 13.61 -10.06 2.65
N ASN A 151 14.04 -10.96 1.77
CA ASN A 151 13.36 -11.30 0.51
C ASN A 151 13.28 -10.17 -0.53
N GLU A 152 13.95 -9.04 -0.31
CA GLU A 152 14.17 -8.06 -1.37
C GLU A 152 15.13 -8.63 -2.43
N PRO A 153 14.78 -8.60 -3.73
CA PRO A 153 15.65 -9.12 -4.78
C PRO A 153 17.02 -8.45 -4.82
N THR A 154 18.05 -9.24 -5.12
CA THR A 154 19.43 -8.75 -5.17
C THR A 154 19.75 -8.02 -6.47
N ASN A 155 19.17 -8.44 -7.60
CA ASN A 155 19.48 -7.91 -8.93
C ASN A 155 18.29 -7.23 -9.61
N LEU A 156 18.58 -6.28 -10.50
CA LEU A 156 17.57 -5.56 -11.29
C LEU A 156 16.72 -6.49 -12.16
N SER A 157 17.31 -7.53 -12.74
CA SER A 157 16.58 -8.54 -13.53
C SER A 157 15.49 -9.25 -12.71
N ASP A 158 15.73 -9.41 -11.40
CA ASP A 158 14.80 -10.09 -10.49
C ASP A 158 13.71 -9.12 -10.01
N LEU A 159 14.00 -7.81 -9.97
CA LEU A 159 13.01 -6.75 -9.74
C LEU A 159 11.98 -6.66 -10.88
N LYS A 160 12.42 -6.86 -12.13
CA LYS A 160 11.54 -6.88 -13.32
C LYS A 160 10.49 -8.00 -13.26
N ALA A 161 10.83 -9.14 -12.64
CA ALA A 161 9.94 -10.31 -12.57
C ALA A 161 8.79 -10.18 -11.55
N SER A 162 8.67 -9.02 -10.89
CA SER A 162 7.43 -8.28 -10.60
C SER A 162 7.44 -7.72 -9.17
N ALA A 163 7.26 -6.39 -9.06
CA ALA A 163 6.85 -5.73 -7.81
C ALA A 163 5.71 -6.49 -7.12
N ALA A 164 4.86 -7.07 -7.97
CA ALA A 164 3.80 -7.96 -7.64
C ALA A 164 4.29 -9.13 -6.73
N ARG A 165 5.33 -9.91 -7.07
CA ARG A 165 5.85 -10.96 -6.15
C ARG A 165 6.66 -10.40 -4.99
N MET A 166 7.36 -9.30 -5.22
CA MET A 166 8.26 -8.69 -4.24
C MET A 166 7.51 -8.18 -3.02
N PHE A 167 6.43 -7.41 -3.20
CA PHE A 167 5.73 -6.80 -2.08
C PHE A 167 5.13 -7.81 -1.09
N PRO A 168 4.41 -8.86 -1.52
CA PRO A 168 3.99 -9.95 -0.64
C PRO A 168 5.15 -10.56 0.16
N ALA A 169 6.30 -10.78 -0.48
CA ALA A 169 7.47 -11.38 0.17
C ALA A 169 8.10 -10.45 1.21
N ILE A 170 8.21 -9.15 0.89
CA ILE A 170 8.69 -8.11 1.82
C ILE A 170 7.70 -7.93 2.97
N THR A 171 6.40 -7.76 2.69
CA THR A 171 5.40 -7.58 3.74
C THR A 171 5.36 -8.78 4.68
N HIS A 172 5.43 -10.00 4.14
CA HIS A 172 5.53 -11.21 4.96
C HIS A 172 6.80 -11.23 5.82
N ALA A 173 7.95 -10.84 5.26
CA ALA A 173 9.21 -10.75 6.00
C ALA A 173 9.17 -9.70 7.13
N LEU A 174 8.40 -8.63 6.96
CA LEU A 174 8.15 -7.61 7.99
C LEU A 174 7.11 -8.06 9.03
N GLY A 175 6.52 -9.24 8.88
CA GLY A 175 5.46 -9.75 9.75
C GLY A 175 4.09 -9.10 9.50
N ILE A 176 3.91 -8.42 8.36
CA ILE A 176 2.60 -7.91 7.93
C ILE A 176 1.79 -9.11 7.43
N ILE A 177 0.68 -9.40 8.11
CA ILE A 177 -0.18 -10.53 7.81
C ILE A 177 -1.31 -10.07 6.92
N ARG A 178 -1.51 -10.79 5.82
CA ARG A 178 -2.60 -10.52 4.88
C ARG A 178 -3.97 -10.61 5.57
N VAL A 179 -4.78 -9.56 5.41
CA VAL A 179 -6.18 -9.56 5.82
C VAL A 179 -7.04 -10.16 4.71
N ASN A 180 -7.52 -11.39 4.93
CA ASN A 180 -8.29 -12.16 3.95
C ASN A 180 -9.80 -11.99 4.08
N ASP A 181 -10.27 -11.58 5.25
CA ASP A 181 -11.69 -11.41 5.53
C ASP A 181 -12.14 -10.01 5.10
N PRO A 182 -12.96 -9.88 4.05
CA PRO A 182 -13.44 -8.59 3.58
C PRO A 182 -14.26 -7.82 4.63
N LEU A 183 -14.82 -8.50 5.63
CA LEU A 183 -15.58 -7.86 6.72
C LEU A 183 -14.68 -7.08 7.68
N GLN A 184 -13.38 -7.34 7.68
CA GLN A 184 -12.41 -6.57 8.46
C GLN A 184 -12.03 -5.24 7.80
N ASN A 185 -12.35 -5.07 6.51
CA ASN A 185 -12.12 -3.83 5.80
C ASN A 185 -13.13 -2.77 6.23
N ARG A 186 -12.60 -1.61 6.57
CA ARG A 186 -13.36 -0.44 7.01
C ARG A 186 -13.14 0.65 5.99
N PHE A 187 -14.19 0.93 5.23
CA PHE A 187 -14.16 1.89 4.14
C PHE A 187 -14.55 3.26 4.65
N PHE A 188 -13.80 4.27 4.25
CA PHE A 188 -14.12 5.68 4.51
C PHE A 188 -14.10 6.41 3.19
N GLY A 189 -15.13 7.21 2.90
CA GLY A 189 -15.19 7.96 1.66
C GLY A 189 -15.82 9.32 1.83
N LYS A 190 -15.52 10.20 0.88
CA LYS A 190 -16.10 11.53 0.79
C LYS A 190 -17.33 11.47 -0.11
N LYS A 191 -18.48 11.97 0.37
CA LYS A 191 -19.66 12.13 -0.49
C LYS A 191 -19.30 13.10 -1.62
N ALA A 192 -19.59 12.72 -2.85
CA ALA A 192 -19.54 13.65 -3.97
C ALA A 192 -20.47 14.83 -3.65
N VAL A 193 -19.93 16.04 -3.71
CA VAL A 193 -20.68 17.30 -3.58
C VAL A 193 -21.37 17.59 -4.91
#